data_AF-A0AAV8B9Z7-F1
#
_entry.id   AF-A0AAV8B9Z7-F1
#
_cell.length_a   1.000
_cell.length_b   1.000
_cell.length_c   1.000
_cell.angle_alpha   90.00
_cell.angle_beta   90.00
_cell.angle_gamma   90.00
#
_symmetry.space_group_name_H-M   'P 1'
#
loop_
_entity.id
_entity.type
_entity.pdbx_description
1 polymer ?
#
loop_
_entity_poly.entity_id
_entity_poly.type
_entity_poly.pdbx_seq_one_letter_code
_entity_poly.pdbx_strand_id
1 'polypeptide(L)'
;MRSPTGEVIFGGETMRFWDLRAPWLEPLRGPNGLDLSRLKKRHTTLARTTFGRIYDSRSFRFFKFRHLWHAGRARAAAAGFEKGIDRDLEPVLFMTPLN
;
A
#
# COMPACT_ATOMS: atom_id res chain seq x y z
N MET A 1 29.92 0.00 6.28
CA MET A 1 31.35 0.20 5.94
C MET A 1 31.97 1.15 6.97
N ARG A 2 33.28 1.36 6.95
CA ARG A 2 33.95 2.34 7.83
C ARG A 2 34.52 3.50 7.04
N SER A 3 34.48 4.71 7.61
CA SER A 3 35.20 5.87 7.10
C SER A 3 36.71 5.70 7.31
N PRO A 4 37.55 6.55 6.68
CA PRO A 4 38.99 6.59 6.97
C PRO A 4 39.32 6.86 8.44
N THR A 5 38.39 7.46 9.19
CA THR A 5 38.50 7.75 10.62
C THR A 5 37.88 6.67 11.52
N GLY A 6 37.35 5.59 10.94
CA GLY A 6 36.81 4.44 11.67
C GLY A 6 35.32 4.53 12.01
N GLU A 7 34.63 5.61 11.67
CA GLU A 7 33.19 5.78 11.89
C GLU A 7 32.36 4.86 10.99
N VAL A 8 31.21 4.40 11.49
CA VAL A 8 30.26 3.61 10.69
C VAL A 8 29.49 4.53 9.74
N ILE A 9 29.62 4.29 8.43
CA ILE A 9 29.04 5.13 7.37
C ILE A 9 28.26 4.30 6.35
N PHE A 10 27.43 4.99 5.56
CA PHE A 10 26.79 4.40 4.38
C PHE A 10 27.84 3.95 3.35
N GLY A 11 27.53 2.87 2.62
CA GLY A 11 28.40 2.27 1.62
C GLY A 11 28.03 2.67 0.19
N GLY A 12 28.84 2.23 -0.77
CA GLY A 12 28.66 2.55 -2.19
C GLY A 12 29.14 3.96 -2.53
N GLU A 13 28.58 4.56 -3.59
CA GLU A 13 28.98 5.90 -4.05
C GLU A 13 28.74 7.00 -2.99
N THR A 14 27.75 6.80 -2.12
CA THR A 14 27.40 7.75 -1.05
C THR A 14 28.43 7.80 0.08
N MET A 15 29.46 6.94 0.06
CA MET A 15 30.62 7.09 0.95
C MET A 15 31.30 8.45 0.81
N ARG A 16 31.23 9.11 -0.35
CA ARG A 16 31.81 10.45 -0.55
C ARG A 16 31.13 11.53 0.29
N PHE A 17 29.89 11.28 0.72
CA PHE A 17 29.08 12.20 1.50
C PHE A 17 28.95 11.77 2.96
N TRP A 18 29.96 11.06 3.48
CA TRP A 18 29.93 10.53 4.85
C TRP A 18 29.87 11.61 5.94
N ASP A 19 30.28 12.84 5.63
CA ASP A 19 30.19 14.02 6.53
C ASP A 19 28.84 14.78 6.42
N LEU A 20 27.91 14.32 5.56
CA LEU A 20 26.59 14.93 5.47
C LEU A 20 25.88 14.87 6.82
N ARG A 21 25.40 16.01 7.31
CA ARG A 21 24.57 16.11 8.52
C ARG A 21 23.19 16.62 8.15
N ALA A 22 22.16 15.89 8.58
CA ALA A 22 20.77 16.24 8.28
C ALA A 22 19.88 15.96 9.50
N PRO A 23 18.82 16.76 9.74
CA PRO A 23 17.95 16.60 10.91
C PRO A 23 17.31 15.21 11.05
N TRP A 24 17.12 14.50 9.94
CA TRP A 24 16.58 13.15 9.89
C TRP A 24 17.64 12.04 10.07
N LEU A 25 18.93 12.39 9.94
CA LEU A 25 20.06 11.46 10.03
C LEU A 25 20.73 11.51 11.42
N GLU A 26 20.83 12.68 12.04
CA GLU A 26 21.45 12.87 13.36
C GLU A 26 20.86 11.96 14.46
N PRO A 27 19.54 11.68 14.52
CA PRO A 27 18.99 10.75 15.51
C PRO A 27 19.50 9.31 15.37
N LEU A 28 20.03 8.95 14.19
CA LEU A 28 20.61 7.63 13.89
C LEU A 28 22.12 7.58 14.13
N ARG A 29 22.76 8.72 14.36
CA ARG A 29 24.18 8.79 14.71
C ARG A 29 24.40 8.60 16.22
N GLY A 30 25.51 7.96 16.55
CA GLY A 30 26.06 7.80 17.88
C GLY A 30 27.55 8.17 17.88
N PRO A 31 28.26 7.89 19.00
CA PRO A 31 29.67 8.29 19.16
C PRO A 31 30.62 7.73 18.08
N ASN A 32 30.26 6.62 17.43
CA ASN A 32 31.07 5.94 16.42
C ASN A 32 30.43 5.98 15.01
N GLY A 33 29.64 7.01 14.70
CA GLY A 33 28.90 7.12 13.45
C GLY A 33 27.50 6.48 13.52
N LEU A 34 27.04 5.83 12.46
CA LEU A 34 25.70 5.22 12.41
C LEU A 34 25.53 4.09 13.43
N ASP A 35 24.52 4.22 14.29
CA ASP A 35 24.21 3.26 15.35
C ASP A 35 23.24 2.19 14.85
N LEU A 36 23.73 0.95 14.77
CA LEU A 36 22.97 -0.20 14.29
C LEU A 36 21.75 -0.53 15.16
N SER A 37 21.83 -0.29 16.47
CA SER A 37 20.71 -0.55 17.40
C SER A 37 19.53 0.39 17.11
N ARG A 38 19.84 1.66 16.84
CA ARG A 38 18.85 2.69 16.48
C ARG A 38 18.26 2.43 15.10
N LEU A 39 19.10 2.05 14.14
CA LEU A 39 18.66 1.70 12.79
C LEU A 39 17.69 0.50 12.81
N LYS A 40 18.04 -0.57 13.53
CA LYS A 40 17.20 -1.75 13.67
C LYS A 40 15.87 -1.42 14.34
N LYS A 41 15.89 -0.64 15.42
CA LYS A 41 14.68 -0.19 16.12
C LYS A 41 13.76 0.63 15.20
N ARG A 42 14.31 1.57 14.43
CA ARG A 42 13.57 2.41 13.49
C ARG A 42 12.95 1.60 12.37
N HIS A 43 13.67 0.65 11.79
CA HIS A 43 13.13 -0.22 10.74
C HIS A 43 11.98 -1.07 11.26
N THR A 44 12.09 -1.64 12.47
CA THR A 44 11.00 -2.39 13.10
C THR A 44 9.79 -1.50 13.37
N THR A 45 9.97 -0.28 13.89
CA THR A 45 8.86 0.66 14.11
C THR A 45 8.20 1.06 12.80
N LEU A 46 8.99 1.42 11.78
CA LEU A 46 8.50 1.84 10.47
C LEU A 46 7.75 0.70 9.76
N ALA A 47 8.29 -0.52 9.75
CA ALA A 47 7.60 -1.68 9.21
C ALA A 47 6.28 -1.92 9.94
N ARG A 48 6.25 -1.76 11.27
CA ARG A 48 5.04 -1.99 12.07
C ARG A 48 3.95 -0.93 11.82
N THR A 49 4.31 0.33 11.62
CA THR A 49 3.33 1.43 11.44
C THR A 49 2.87 1.62 10.00
N THR A 50 3.71 1.28 9.03
CA THR A 50 3.48 1.55 7.60
C THR A 50 2.94 0.30 6.89
N PHE A 51 3.53 -0.86 7.15
CA PHE A 51 3.10 -2.13 6.55
C PHE A 51 1.77 -2.61 7.14
N GLY A 52 1.57 -2.47 8.45
CA GLY A 52 0.31 -2.80 9.11
C GLY A 52 -0.89 -1.92 8.69
N ARG A 53 -0.64 -0.69 8.21
CA ARG A 53 -1.71 0.23 7.75
C ARG A 53 -2.09 0.02 6.29
N ILE A 54 -1.12 -0.27 5.43
CA ILE A 54 -1.35 -0.47 3.98
C ILE A 54 -1.97 -1.85 3.71
N TYR A 55 -1.62 -2.86 4.51
CA TYR A 55 -2.10 -4.24 4.35
C TYR A 55 -3.09 -4.68 5.44
N ASP A 56 -3.83 -3.74 6.05
CA ASP A 56 -4.89 -4.15 6.95
C ASP A 56 -5.96 -4.93 6.16
N SER A 57 -6.06 -6.22 6.48
CA SER A 57 -6.99 -7.18 5.87
C SER A 57 -8.46 -6.71 5.93
N ARG A 58 -8.80 -5.84 6.88
CA ARG A 58 -10.14 -5.24 6.98
C ARG A 58 -10.38 -4.22 5.87
N SER A 59 -9.46 -3.28 5.63
CA SER A 59 -9.58 -2.28 4.57
C SER A 59 -9.62 -2.89 3.16
N PHE A 60 -8.84 -3.95 2.91
CA PHE A 60 -8.85 -4.62 1.61
C PHE A 60 -10.19 -5.32 1.31
N ARG A 61 -10.86 -5.89 2.32
CA ARG A 61 -12.20 -6.48 2.16
C ARG A 61 -13.24 -5.44 1.75
N PHE A 62 -13.28 -4.29 2.43
CA PHE A 62 -14.24 -3.23 2.09
C PHE A 62 -14.06 -2.72 0.66
N PHE A 63 -12.82 -2.60 0.17
CA PHE A 63 -12.56 -2.21 -1.20
C PHE A 63 -13.13 -3.21 -2.22
N LYS A 64 -12.99 -4.53 -1.98
CA LYS A 64 -13.55 -5.56 -2.87
C LYS A 64 -15.08 -5.51 -2.94
N PHE A 65 -15.77 -5.41 -1.80
CA PHE A 65 -17.23 -5.32 -1.77
C PHE A 65 -17.73 -4.06 -2.48
N ARG A 66 -17.11 -2.92 -2.19
CA ARG A 66 -17.42 -1.65 -2.85
C ARG A 66 -17.18 -1.70 -4.35
N HIS A 67 -16.07 -2.29 -4.78
CA HIS A 67 -15.75 -2.44 -6.20
C HIS A 67 -16.78 -3.29 -6.93
N LEU A 68 -17.12 -4.48 -6.38
CA LEU A 68 -18.10 -5.37 -7.00
C LEU A 68 -19.47 -4.70 -7.11
N TRP A 69 -19.91 -4.01 -6.05
CA TRP A 69 -21.16 -3.26 -6.05
C TRP A 69 -21.20 -2.17 -7.13
N HIS A 70 -20.18 -1.30 -7.19
CA HIS A 70 -20.14 -0.22 -8.18
C HIS A 70 -19.96 -0.75 -9.61
N ALA A 71 -19.17 -1.80 -9.82
CA ALA A 71 -19.00 -2.41 -11.13
C ALA A 71 -20.31 -3.04 -11.63
N GLY A 72 -21.03 -3.77 -10.77
CA GLY A 72 -22.33 -4.34 -11.10
C GLY A 72 -23.36 -3.25 -11.44
N ARG A 73 -23.47 -2.22 -10.60
CA ARG A 73 -24.40 -1.11 -10.83
C ARG A 73 -24.07 -0.31 -12.09
N ALA A 74 -22.79 -0.06 -12.37
CA ALA A 74 -22.36 0.66 -13.58
C ALA A 74 -22.70 -0.12 -14.85
N ARG A 75 -22.56 -1.46 -14.84
CA ARG A 75 -22.99 -2.32 -15.96
C ARG A 75 -24.50 -2.31 -16.14
N ALA A 76 -25.27 -2.47 -15.06
CA ALA A 76 -26.73 -2.40 -15.12
C ALA A 76 -27.22 -1.05 -15.66
N ALA A 77 -26.55 0.04 -15.27
CA ALA A 77 -26.88 1.39 -15.73
C ALA A 77 -26.53 1.60 -17.21
N ALA A 78 -25.37 1.10 -17.65
CA ALA A 78 -24.99 1.14 -19.06
C ALA A 78 -25.94 0.33 -19.96
N ALA A 79 -26.51 -0.75 -19.42
CA ALA A 79 -27.50 -1.58 -20.11
C ALA A 79 -28.96 -1.13 -19.89
N GLY A 80 -29.20 -0.09 -19.08
CA GLY A 80 -30.51 0.55 -18.91
C GLY A 80 -31.51 -0.17 -17.99
N PHE A 81 -31.07 -1.17 -17.21
CA PHE A 81 -31.94 -1.94 -16.30
C PHE A 81 -31.60 -1.71 -14.81
N GLU A 82 -30.84 -0.67 -14.46
CA GLU A 82 -30.44 -0.44 -13.06
C GLU A 82 -31.60 -0.11 -12.12
N LYS A 83 -32.75 0.30 -12.68
CA LYS A 83 -33.96 0.69 -11.93
C LYS A 83 -35.04 -0.40 -11.90
N GLY A 84 -34.83 -1.53 -12.58
CA GLY A 84 -35.81 -2.60 -12.69
C GLY A 84 -35.92 -3.13 -14.12
N ILE A 85 -36.75 -4.16 -14.28
CA ILE A 85 -37.07 -4.79 -15.56
C ILE A 85 -38.34 -4.15 -16.11
N ASP A 86 -38.37 -3.89 -17.41
CA ASP A 86 -39.57 -3.46 -18.12
C ASP A 86 -40.62 -4.58 -18.11
N ARG A 87 -41.85 -4.23 -17.71
CA ARG A 87 -42.97 -5.19 -17.60
C ARG A 87 -43.45 -5.67 -18.96
N ASP A 88 -43.26 -4.87 -20.01
CA ASP A 88 -43.70 -5.21 -21.36
C ASP A 88 -42.60 -5.99 -22.12
N LEU A 89 -41.35 -5.90 -21.67
CA LEU A 89 -40.17 -6.48 -22.32
C LEU A 89 -39.37 -7.38 -21.37
N GLU A 90 -40.05 -8.19 -20.53
CA GLU A 90 -39.37 -9.11 -19.62
C GLU A 90 -38.58 -10.18 -20.42
N PRO A 91 -37.23 -10.18 -20.39
CA PRO A 91 -36.42 -10.97 -21.32
C PRO A 91 -36.57 -12.49 -21.12
N VAL A 92 -36.94 -12.93 -19.92
CA VAL A 92 -37.16 -14.35 -19.60
C VAL A 92 -38.39 -14.91 -20.33
N LEU A 93 -39.39 -14.08 -20.61
CA LEU A 93 -40.60 -14.51 -21.33
C LEU A 93 -40.34 -14.87 -22.80
N PHE A 94 -39.23 -14.39 -23.36
CA PHE A 94 -38.82 -14.66 -24.74
C PHE A 94 -37.82 -15.82 -24.86
N MET A 95 -37.42 -16.44 -23.74
CA MET A 95 -36.48 -17.57 -23.74
C MET A 95 -37.22 -18.92 -23.80
N THR A 96 -36.59 -19.91 -24.42
CA THR A 96 -37.10 -21.29 -24.42
C THR A 96 -37.05 -21.90 -23.01
N PRO A 97 -38.07 -22.66 -22.58
CA PRO A 97 -38.03 -23.35 -21.29
C PRO A 97 -36.89 -24.38 -21.28
N LEU A 98 -36.24 -24.55 -20.11
CA LEU A 98 -35.06 -25.42 -19.95
C LEU A 98 -35.40 -26.91 -19.73
N ASN A 99 -36.64 -27.31 -19.98
CA ASN A 99 -37.16 -28.64 -19.66
C ASN A 99 -37.18 -29.55 -20.88
#